data_AF-A0A3A4QUB2-F1
#
_entry.id   AF-A0A3A4QUB2-F1
#
_cell.length_a   1.000
_cell.length_b   1.000
_cell.length_c   1.000
_cell.angle_alpha   90.00
_cell.angle_beta   90.00
_cell.angle_gamma   90.00
#
_symmetry.space_group_name_H-M   'P 1'
#
loop_
_entity.id
_entity.type
_entity.pdbx_description
1 polymer ?
#
loop_
_entity_poly.entity_id
_entity_poly.type
_entity_poly.pdbx_seq_one_letter_code
_entity_poly.pdbx_strand_id
1 'polypeptide(L)'
;MKFNELKLDQIDEVFAISESYDLTKGNQTDRGFLVSSFTRDEYESFYFQDDKYIYVATDDNRVIGFIYGYYIKHADPSVSSDTMKKLGQEDDFIVKQICAHQDAPIGTGTFLMHQLFQILSCSIYLAIVAKPLNVTSLIFHKKMGFCEIARITEKDQLERIIMVRYKHQDSKTFVEAGLLQYQIAVDLYKHEDQLTWTKFNFSVITNGAILAMVVPAMTSDFNKTLFLFLAIVVIIINFGYIYTIRMGRIYLQKRKKDACGLEEKFQSIGMNYIIKGSTKNKKMNHILENSFTRYVQFLIPIMFIIGWIVILFLVL
;
A
#
# COMPACT_ATOMS: atom_id res chain seq x y z
N MET A 1 -16.39 -15.56 25.50
CA MET A 1 -16.68 -15.52 24.04
C MET A 1 -16.56 -16.89 23.38
N LYS A 2 -17.66 -17.41 22.83
CA LYS A 2 -17.72 -18.61 21.99
C LYS A 2 -18.26 -18.25 20.60
N PHE A 3 -17.79 -18.93 19.57
CA PHE A 3 -18.25 -18.76 18.18
C PHE A 3 -19.14 -19.94 17.79
N ASN A 4 -20.39 -19.67 17.40
CA ASN A 4 -21.35 -20.69 17.02
C ASN A 4 -22.15 -20.24 15.81
N GLU A 5 -22.77 -21.18 15.10
CA GLU A 5 -23.89 -20.84 14.21
C GLU A 5 -25.06 -20.28 15.02
N LEU A 6 -25.82 -19.38 14.40
CA LEU A 6 -27.04 -18.83 14.98
C LEU A 6 -28.01 -19.97 15.33
N LYS A 7 -28.72 -19.83 16.45
CA LYS A 7 -29.88 -20.66 16.78
C LYS A 7 -31.17 -19.89 16.58
N LEU A 8 -32.27 -20.59 16.30
CA LEU A 8 -33.58 -19.98 16.04
C LEU A 8 -34.04 -19.05 17.18
N ASP A 9 -33.81 -19.43 18.44
CA ASP A 9 -34.16 -18.65 19.63
C ASP A 9 -33.30 -17.38 19.82
N GLN A 10 -32.23 -17.23 19.05
CA GLN A 10 -31.30 -16.09 19.11
C GLN A 10 -31.56 -15.03 18.04
N ILE A 11 -32.52 -15.24 17.13
CA ILE A 11 -32.85 -14.30 16.04
C ILE A 11 -33.20 -12.92 16.60
N ASP A 12 -33.98 -12.87 17.67
CA ASP A 12 -34.42 -11.61 18.28
C ASP A 12 -33.23 -10.82 18.85
N GLU A 13 -32.21 -11.49 19.39
CA GLU A 13 -30.99 -10.84 19.88
C GLU A 13 -30.16 -10.28 18.72
N VAL A 14 -30.03 -11.03 17.62
CA VAL A 14 -29.33 -10.56 16.40
C VAL A 14 -30.04 -9.35 15.80
N PHE A 15 -31.36 -9.41 15.68
CA PHE A 15 -32.18 -8.30 15.19
C PHE A 15 -32.01 -7.05 16.06
N ALA A 16 -32.07 -7.20 17.39
CA ALA A 16 -31.87 -6.09 18.33
C ALA A 16 -30.48 -5.46 18.20
N ILE A 17 -29.42 -6.27 18.04
CA ILE A 17 -28.06 -5.76 17.80
C ILE A 17 -28.02 -4.99 16.48
N SER A 18 -28.61 -5.52 15.41
CA SER A 18 -28.63 -4.88 14.09
C SER A 18 -29.35 -3.53 14.13
N GLU A 19 -30.53 -3.48 14.77
CA GLU A 19 -31.33 -2.26 14.89
C GLU A 19 -30.60 -1.15 15.66
N SER A 20 -29.76 -1.51 16.63
CA SER A 20 -28.97 -0.54 17.40
C SER A 20 -27.93 0.23 16.56
N TYR A 21 -27.64 -0.24 15.34
CA TYR A 21 -26.71 0.37 14.38
C TYR A 21 -27.35 0.73 13.03
N ASP A 22 -28.68 0.86 12.98
CA ASP A 22 -29.41 1.18 11.76
C ASP A 22 -28.99 2.56 11.19
N LEU A 23 -28.62 2.54 9.90
CA LEU A 23 -28.27 3.70 9.07
C LEU A 23 -29.34 4.80 9.06
N THR A 24 -30.62 4.42 9.17
CA THR A 24 -31.76 5.34 9.00
C THR A 24 -32.06 6.17 10.24
N LYS A 25 -31.64 5.72 11.43
CA LYS A 25 -31.89 6.39 12.72
C LYS A 25 -30.81 7.41 13.10
N GLY A 26 -29.81 7.57 12.21
CA GLY A 26 -28.78 8.62 12.18
C GLY A 26 -28.45 9.25 13.52
N ASN A 27 -27.48 8.69 14.27
CA ASN A 27 -26.82 9.50 15.31
C ASN A 27 -25.46 9.05 15.90
N GLN A 28 -24.82 7.93 15.53
CA GLN A 28 -23.48 7.63 16.07
C GLN A 28 -22.57 6.91 15.07
N THR A 29 -21.82 7.66 14.26
CA THR A 29 -20.71 7.13 13.43
C THR A 29 -19.47 6.77 14.24
N ASP A 30 -19.42 7.18 15.51
CA ASP A 30 -18.21 7.13 16.34
C ASP A 30 -18.08 5.82 17.13
N ARG A 31 -19.15 5.00 17.17
CA ARG A 31 -19.16 3.69 17.81
C ARG A 31 -19.90 2.69 16.93
N GLY A 32 -19.16 1.86 16.20
CA GLY A 32 -19.72 0.69 15.50
C GLY A 32 -19.84 0.80 13.98
N PHE A 33 -20.34 -0.29 13.36
CA PHE A 33 -20.56 -0.40 11.92
C PHE A 33 -22.02 -0.07 11.64
N LEU A 34 -22.24 0.92 10.78
CA LEU A 34 -23.55 1.15 10.19
C LEU A 34 -23.89 -0.03 9.26
N VAL A 35 -25.03 -0.69 9.49
CA VAL A 35 -25.43 -1.89 8.73
C VAL A 35 -26.76 -1.69 8.00
N SER A 36 -26.93 -2.44 6.91
CA SER A 36 -28.19 -2.49 6.15
C SER A 36 -29.35 -2.90 7.07
N SER A 37 -30.51 -2.24 6.96
CA SER A 37 -31.69 -2.54 7.77
C SER A 37 -32.38 -3.81 7.25
N PHE A 38 -32.06 -4.97 7.83
CA PHE A 38 -32.90 -6.17 7.65
C PHE A 38 -33.93 -6.23 8.77
N THR A 39 -35.13 -6.65 8.42
CA THR A 39 -36.23 -6.96 9.33
C THR A 39 -35.98 -8.27 10.08
N ARG A 40 -36.67 -8.47 11.20
CA ARG A 40 -36.66 -9.74 11.94
C ARG A 40 -37.03 -10.92 11.03
N ASP A 41 -38.08 -10.76 10.23
CA ASP A 41 -38.58 -11.80 9.33
C ASP A 41 -37.57 -12.15 8.23
N GLU A 42 -36.75 -11.17 7.79
CA GLU A 42 -35.63 -11.44 6.89
C GLU A 42 -34.55 -12.27 7.58
N TYR A 43 -34.17 -11.98 8.83
CA TYR A 43 -33.22 -12.83 9.56
C TYR A 43 -33.75 -14.25 9.78
N GLU A 44 -35.04 -14.39 10.09
CA GLU A 44 -35.68 -15.70 10.20
C GLU A 44 -35.69 -16.44 8.85
N SER A 45 -36.00 -15.75 7.76
CA SER A 45 -35.92 -16.30 6.40
C SER A 45 -34.49 -16.74 6.05
N PHE A 46 -33.48 -15.97 6.46
CA PHE A 46 -32.07 -16.32 6.24
C PHE A 46 -31.65 -17.55 7.04
N TYR A 47 -32.19 -17.76 8.25
CA TYR A 47 -31.92 -18.94 9.06
C TYR A 47 -32.40 -20.24 8.38
N PHE A 48 -33.52 -20.19 7.65
CA PHE A 48 -34.06 -21.36 6.93
C PHE A 48 -33.45 -21.58 5.54
N GLN A 49 -32.52 -20.72 5.11
CA GLN A 49 -31.86 -20.81 3.81
C GLN A 49 -30.47 -21.43 3.99
N ASP A 50 -30.27 -22.63 3.44
CA ASP A 50 -29.01 -23.39 3.56
C ASP A 50 -27.77 -22.66 3.03
N ASP A 51 -27.98 -21.62 2.22
CA ASP A 51 -26.94 -20.83 1.57
C ASP A 51 -26.58 -19.52 2.27
N LYS A 52 -27.28 -19.21 3.37
CA LYS A 52 -27.06 -18.03 4.17
C LYS A 52 -26.54 -18.42 5.54
N TYR A 53 -25.44 -17.79 5.92
CA TYR A 53 -24.73 -18.14 7.14
C TYR A 53 -24.76 -16.96 8.09
N ILE A 54 -25.32 -17.19 9.27
CA ILE A 54 -25.24 -16.27 10.38
C ILE A 54 -24.47 -16.95 11.50
N TYR A 55 -23.31 -16.39 11.85
CA TYR A 55 -22.52 -16.84 12.98
C TYR A 55 -22.57 -15.81 14.10
N VAL A 56 -22.62 -16.28 15.34
CA VAL A 56 -22.75 -15.46 16.54
C VAL A 56 -21.56 -15.63 17.47
N ALA A 57 -21.15 -14.53 18.08
CA ALA A 57 -20.29 -14.51 19.25
C ALA A 57 -21.19 -14.46 20.49
N THR A 58 -20.99 -15.41 21.40
CA THR A 58 -21.77 -15.51 22.64
C THR A 58 -20.90 -15.39 23.88
N ASP A 59 -21.44 -14.79 24.93
CA ASP A 59 -20.85 -14.72 26.27
C ASP A 59 -21.93 -15.06 27.29
N ASP A 60 -21.69 -16.09 28.13
CA ASP A 60 -22.71 -16.67 29.01
C ASP A 60 -24.07 -16.92 28.33
N ASN A 61 -24.02 -17.50 27.12
CA ASN A 61 -25.15 -17.78 26.22
C ASN A 61 -25.91 -16.57 25.64
N ARG A 62 -25.56 -15.34 26.02
CA ARG A 62 -26.09 -14.12 25.39
C ARG A 62 -25.32 -13.82 24.09
N VAL A 63 -26.02 -13.40 23.04
CA VAL A 63 -25.40 -12.94 21.80
C VAL A 63 -24.80 -11.54 22.03
N ILE A 64 -23.50 -11.42 21.80
CA ILE A 64 -22.75 -10.16 21.95
C ILE A 64 -22.24 -9.63 20.61
N GLY A 65 -22.46 -10.35 19.51
CA GLY A 65 -22.12 -9.93 18.17
C GLY A 65 -22.42 -11.00 17.14
N PHE A 66 -22.48 -10.63 15.87
CA PHE A 66 -22.78 -11.56 14.79
C PHE A 66 -22.11 -11.15 13.48
N ILE A 67 -22.00 -12.11 12.58
CA ILE A 67 -21.60 -11.92 11.19
C ILE A 67 -22.59 -12.65 10.28
N TYR A 68 -23.02 -11.97 9.22
CA TYR A 68 -23.91 -12.50 8.20
C TYR A 68 -23.26 -12.42 6.82
N GLY A 69 -23.34 -13.51 6.08
CA GLY A 69 -22.85 -13.60 4.71
C GLY A 69 -23.36 -14.84 3.96
N TYR A 70 -22.92 -14.99 2.72
CA TYR A 70 -23.31 -16.08 1.82
C TYR A 70 -22.26 -16.29 0.73
N TYR A 71 -22.24 -17.46 0.09
CA TYR A 71 -21.37 -17.69 -1.07
C TYR A 71 -21.88 -16.97 -2.33
N ILE A 72 -20.97 -16.59 -3.23
CA ILE A 72 -21.29 -15.83 -4.45
C ILE A 72 -22.32 -16.56 -5.33
N LYS A 73 -22.26 -17.88 -5.43
CA LYS A 73 -23.26 -18.68 -6.19
C LYS A 73 -24.70 -18.51 -5.69
N HIS A 74 -24.87 -18.11 -4.43
CA HIS A 74 -26.15 -17.90 -3.76
C HIS A 74 -26.52 -16.41 -3.64
N ALA A 75 -25.70 -15.54 -4.21
CA ALA A 75 -25.94 -14.13 -4.17
C ALA A 75 -27.21 -13.79 -4.97
N ASP A 76 -28.22 -13.22 -4.32
CA ASP A 76 -29.44 -12.76 -4.99
C ASP A 76 -29.11 -11.60 -5.95
N PRO A 77 -29.45 -11.66 -7.25
CA PRO A 77 -29.27 -10.54 -8.19
C PRO A 77 -29.91 -9.21 -7.76
N SER A 78 -30.89 -9.25 -6.86
CA SER A 78 -31.58 -8.07 -6.34
C SER A 78 -30.88 -7.43 -5.12
N VAL A 79 -30.07 -8.20 -4.37
CA VAL A 79 -29.45 -7.78 -3.09
C VAL A 79 -27.91 -7.78 -3.12
N SER A 80 -27.31 -8.46 -4.09
CA SER A 80 -25.85 -8.55 -4.25
C SER A 80 -25.34 -7.58 -5.31
N SER A 81 -24.10 -7.10 -5.13
CA SER A 81 -23.49 -6.30 -6.19
C SER A 81 -23.18 -7.23 -7.36
N ASP A 82 -23.81 -7.02 -8.50
CA ASP A 82 -23.48 -7.72 -9.76
C ASP A 82 -21.96 -7.67 -10.04
N THR A 83 -21.28 -6.66 -9.50
CA THR A 83 -19.83 -6.51 -9.52
C THR A 83 -19.11 -7.61 -8.73
N MET A 84 -19.54 -7.98 -7.52
CA MET A 84 -18.90 -9.08 -6.77
C MET A 84 -19.04 -10.40 -7.51
N LYS A 85 -20.21 -10.67 -8.14
CA LYS A 85 -20.39 -11.84 -9.01
C LYS A 85 -19.44 -11.85 -10.21
N LYS A 86 -19.12 -10.67 -10.77
CA LYS A 86 -18.16 -10.56 -11.88
C LYS A 86 -16.71 -10.66 -11.43
N LEU A 87 -16.40 -10.31 -10.19
CA LEU A 87 -15.04 -10.21 -9.66
C LEU A 87 -14.59 -11.42 -8.84
N GLY A 88 -15.52 -12.21 -8.31
CA GLY A 88 -15.23 -13.38 -7.49
C GLY A 88 -15.60 -14.70 -8.16
N GLN A 89 -15.18 -15.80 -7.56
CA GLN A 89 -15.52 -17.15 -7.98
C GLN A 89 -16.79 -17.63 -7.26
N GLU A 90 -17.47 -18.63 -7.81
CA GLU A 90 -18.76 -19.13 -7.26
C GLU A 90 -18.67 -19.56 -5.79
N ASP A 91 -17.52 -20.11 -5.37
CA ASP A 91 -17.25 -20.59 -4.02
C ASP A 91 -16.58 -19.54 -3.10
N ASP A 92 -16.44 -18.29 -3.57
CA ASP A 92 -16.02 -17.19 -2.69
C ASP A 92 -17.19 -16.72 -1.82
N PHE A 93 -16.87 -16.11 -0.68
CA PHE A 93 -17.84 -15.73 0.34
C PHE A 93 -18.02 -14.22 0.41
N ILE A 94 -19.25 -13.73 0.53
CA ILE A 94 -19.58 -12.32 0.71
C ILE A 94 -20.01 -12.11 2.16
N VAL A 95 -19.31 -11.24 2.88
CA VAL A 95 -19.75 -10.71 4.18
C VAL A 95 -20.64 -9.49 3.92
N LYS A 96 -21.89 -9.57 4.36
CA LYS A 96 -22.86 -8.47 4.25
C LYS A 96 -22.95 -7.62 5.51
N GLN A 97 -22.88 -8.25 6.68
CA GLN A 97 -22.95 -7.52 7.96
C GLN A 97 -22.00 -8.12 8.99
N ILE A 98 -21.43 -7.24 9.81
CA ILE A 98 -20.71 -7.60 11.02
C ILE A 98 -21.05 -6.57 12.09
N CYS A 99 -21.59 -7.02 13.21
CA CYS A 99 -22.00 -6.16 14.31
C CYS A 99 -21.54 -6.74 15.66
N ALA A 100 -21.30 -5.85 16.61
CA ALA A 100 -21.07 -6.21 18.00
C ALA A 100 -22.01 -5.37 18.87
N HIS A 101 -22.60 -5.98 19.89
CA HIS A 101 -23.41 -5.28 20.88
C HIS A 101 -22.61 -4.14 21.53
N GLN A 102 -23.25 -3.05 21.95
CA GLN A 102 -22.56 -1.88 22.51
C GLN A 102 -21.75 -2.22 23.78
N ASP A 103 -22.29 -3.11 24.60
CA ASP A 103 -21.64 -3.64 25.81
C ASP A 103 -20.65 -4.78 25.54
N ALA A 104 -20.41 -5.15 24.28
CA ALA A 104 -19.51 -6.25 23.95
C ALA A 104 -18.04 -5.87 24.26
N PRO A 105 -17.20 -6.86 24.61
CA PRO A 105 -15.77 -6.62 24.77
C PRO A 105 -15.13 -6.01 23.51
N ILE A 106 -14.16 -5.11 23.71
CA ILE A 106 -13.35 -4.58 22.61
C ILE A 106 -12.67 -5.77 21.91
N GLY A 107 -12.89 -5.87 20.60
CA GLY A 107 -12.33 -6.94 19.78
C GLY A 107 -13.33 -8.03 19.38
N THR A 108 -14.61 -7.98 19.78
CA THR A 108 -15.63 -8.94 19.34
C THR A 108 -15.71 -9.06 17.81
N GLY A 109 -15.67 -7.95 17.08
CA GLY A 109 -15.65 -7.99 15.61
C GLY A 109 -14.38 -8.66 15.04
N THR A 110 -13.22 -8.40 15.65
CA THR A 110 -11.96 -9.05 15.29
C THR A 110 -12.03 -10.56 15.56
N PHE A 111 -12.59 -10.97 16.70
CA PHE A 111 -12.82 -12.36 17.05
C PHE A 111 -13.72 -13.05 16.01
N LEU A 112 -14.87 -12.47 15.68
CA LEU A 112 -15.81 -12.99 14.67
C LEU A 112 -15.12 -13.21 13.31
N MET A 113 -14.38 -12.21 12.82
CA MET A 113 -13.67 -12.31 11.54
C MET A 113 -12.59 -13.39 11.56
N HIS A 114 -11.79 -13.47 12.63
CA HIS A 114 -10.75 -14.50 12.72
C HIS A 114 -11.34 -15.91 12.76
N GLN A 115 -12.46 -16.11 13.45
CA GLN A 115 -13.16 -17.40 13.45
C GLN A 115 -13.72 -17.72 12.07
N LEU A 116 -14.34 -16.75 11.39
CA LEU A 116 -14.78 -16.90 10.00
C LEU A 116 -13.63 -17.31 9.07
N PHE A 117 -12.43 -16.73 9.25
CA PHE A 117 -11.26 -17.10 8.44
C PHE A 117 -10.72 -18.50 8.70
N GLN A 118 -10.97 -19.06 9.88
CA GLN A 118 -10.55 -20.43 10.22
C GLN A 118 -11.47 -21.47 9.60
N ILE A 119 -12.77 -21.16 9.50
CA ILE A 119 -13.76 -22.08 8.91
C ILE A 119 -13.83 -21.96 7.39
N LEU A 120 -13.61 -20.77 6.83
CA LEU A 120 -13.68 -20.55 5.39
C LEU A 120 -12.33 -20.74 4.72
N SER A 121 -12.30 -21.59 3.70
CA SER A 121 -11.14 -21.80 2.84
C SER A 121 -11.28 -21.11 1.48
N CYS A 122 -11.93 -19.95 1.38
CA CYS A 122 -12.14 -19.21 0.13
C CYS A 122 -11.76 -17.74 0.27
N SER A 123 -11.84 -16.98 -0.83
CA SER A 123 -11.69 -15.53 -0.74
C SER A 123 -12.95 -14.91 -0.18
N ILE A 124 -12.80 -13.83 0.58
CA ILE A 124 -13.91 -13.17 1.26
C ILE A 124 -14.04 -11.75 0.70
N TYR A 125 -15.24 -11.39 0.28
CA TYR A 125 -15.60 -10.10 -0.29
C TYR A 125 -16.51 -9.32 0.65
N LEU A 126 -16.42 -8.00 0.60
CA LEU A 126 -17.33 -7.11 1.30
C LEU A 126 -17.44 -5.76 0.59
N ALA A 127 -18.52 -5.04 0.89
CA ALA A 127 -18.75 -3.68 0.42
C ALA A 127 -18.86 -2.72 1.60
N ILE A 128 -18.17 -1.59 1.52
CA ILE A 128 -18.27 -0.50 2.49
C ILE A 128 -18.89 0.70 1.79
N VAL A 129 -19.92 1.31 2.36
CA VAL A 129 -20.50 2.56 1.86
C VAL A 129 -19.45 3.67 1.89
N ALA A 130 -19.21 4.31 0.75
CA ALA A 130 -18.23 5.36 0.58
C ALA A 130 -18.77 6.74 0.95
N LYS A 131 -20.10 6.92 0.97
CA LYS A 131 -20.76 8.20 1.28
C LYS A 131 -22.04 8.01 2.12
N PRO A 132 -22.08 8.53 3.37
CA PRO A 132 -20.92 9.03 4.12
C PRO A 132 -19.91 7.90 4.35
N LEU A 133 -18.61 8.21 4.24
CA LEU A 133 -17.55 7.21 4.37
C LEU A 133 -17.51 6.69 5.81
N ASN A 134 -17.75 5.39 6.00
CA ASN A 134 -17.50 4.75 7.28
C ASN A 134 -15.99 4.47 7.46
N VAL A 135 -15.25 5.47 7.93
CA VAL A 135 -13.79 5.42 8.12
C VAL A 135 -13.40 4.31 9.10
N THR A 136 -14.17 4.14 10.18
CA THR A 136 -13.96 3.10 11.19
C THR A 136 -14.03 1.71 10.55
N SER A 137 -15.06 1.48 9.72
CA SER A 137 -15.21 0.23 8.98
C SER A 137 -14.05 -0.01 8.01
N LEU A 138 -13.64 1.03 7.26
CA LEU A 138 -12.53 0.92 6.32
C LEU A 138 -11.21 0.55 7.03
N ILE A 139 -10.91 1.19 8.17
CA ILE A 139 -9.70 0.90 8.95
C ILE A 139 -9.76 -0.51 9.53
N PHE A 140 -10.90 -0.92 10.08
CA PHE A 140 -11.09 -2.25 10.62
C PHE A 140 -10.84 -3.34 9.56
N HIS A 141 -11.49 -3.25 8.40
CA HIS A 141 -11.35 -4.27 7.37
C HIS A 141 -9.94 -4.31 6.76
N LYS A 142 -9.28 -3.16 6.59
CA LYS A 142 -7.85 -3.12 6.21
C LYS A 142 -6.96 -3.83 7.23
N LYS A 143 -7.19 -3.65 8.53
CA LYS A 143 -6.46 -4.37 9.59
C LYS A 143 -6.71 -5.87 9.57
N MET A 144 -7.88 -6.31 9.10
CA MET A 144 -8.21 -7.73 8.92
C MET A 144 -7.64 -8.35 7.63
N GLY A 145 -6.87 -7.58 6.84
CA GLY A 145 -6.20 -8.06 5.62
C GLY A 145 -7.00 -7.88 4.33
N PHE A 146 -8.09 -7.11 4.36
CA PHE A 146 -8.83 -6.79 3.14
C PHE A 146 -8.14 -5.67 2.34
N CYS A 147 -8.15 -5.82 1.02
CA CYS A 147 -7.65 -4.85 0.06
C CYS A 147 -8.80 -4.31 -0.80
N GLU A 148 -8.77 -3.02 -1.10
CA GLU A 148 -9.71 -2.39 -2.03
C GLU A 148 -9.40 -2.84 -3.47
N ILE A 149 -10.44 -3.27 -4.21
CA ILE A 149 -10.33 -3.72 -5.61
C ILE A 149 -11.16 -2.91 -6.59
N ALA A 150 -12.25 -2.29 -6.12
CA ALA A 150 -13.09 -1.46 -6.98
C ALA A 150 -13.87 -0.43 -6.15
N ARG A 151 -14.27 0.65 -6.82
CA ARG A 151 -15.31 1.57 -6.33
C ARG A 151 -16.44 1.57 -7.33
N ILE A 152 -17.65 1.36 -6.85
CA ILE A 152 -18.83 1.24 -7.70
C ILE A 152 -19.96 2.09 -7.13
N THR A 153 -20.83 2.58 -8.00
CA THR A 153 -22.13 3.13 -7.62
C THR A 153 -23.18 2.09 -7.92
N GLU A 154 -23.92 1.63 -6.91
CA GLU A 154 -24.99 0.63 -7.13
C GLU A 154 -26.33 1.30 -7.50
N LYS A 155 -27.36 0.49 -7.69
CA LYS A 155 -28.71 0.89 -8.13
C LYS A 155 -29.35 1.95 -7.21
N ASP A 156 -28.98 1.94 -5.94
CA ASP A 156 -29.43 2.91 -4.94
C ASP A 156 -28.65 4.24 -4.96
N GLN A 157 -27.79 4.44 -5.97
CA GLN A 157 -26.94 5.63 -6.15
C GLN A 157 -25.90 5.84 -5.03
N LEU A 158 -25.70 4.85 -4.16
CA LEU A 158 -24.66 4.90 -3.15
C LEU A 158 -23.35 4.33 -3.69
N GLU A 159 -22.30 5.14 -3.59
CA GLU A 159 -20.93 4.71 -3.88
C GLU A 159 -20.47 3.73 -2.80
N ARG A 160 -19.89 2.60 -3.21
CA ARG A 160 -19.36 1.53 -2.37
C ARG A 160 -17.93 1.20 -2.75
N ILE A 161 -17.11 0.96 -1.74
CA ILE A 161 -15.76 0.42 -1.85
C ILE A 161 -15.88 -1.11 -1.73
N ILE A 162 -15.52 -1.81 -2.80
CA ILE A 162 -15.46 -3.27 -2.82
C ILE A 162 -14.08 -3.70 -2.35
N MET A 163 -14.06 -4.57 -1.35
CA MET A 163 -12.83 -5.10 -0.78
C MET A 163 -12.83 -6.62 -0.81
N VAL A 164 -11.63 -7.18 -0.91
CA VAL A 164 -11.41 -8.63 -0.90
C VAL A 164 -10.26 -9.01 0.04
N ARG A 165 -10.41 -10.15 0.70
CA ARG A 165 -9.33 -10.90 1.34
C ARG A 165 -9.18 -12.22 0.59
N TYR A 166 -8.09 -12.38 -0.14
CA TYR A 166 -7.85 -13.58 -0.93
C TYR A 166 -7.62 -14.81 -0.05
N LYS A 167 -8.03 -15.99 -0.55
CA LYS A 167 -7.69 -17.29 0.03
C LYS A 167 -6.17 -17.42 0.16
N HIS A 168 -5.71 -18.09 1.22
CA HIS A 168 -4.29 -18.26 1.51
C HIS A 168 -3.49 -18.96 0.38
N GLN A 169 -4.13 -19.76 -0.49
CA GLN A 169 -3.48 -20.36 -1.66
C GLN A 169 -3.28 -19.36 -2.82
N ASP A 170 -4.27 -18.52 -3.13
CA ASP A 170 -4.10 -17.41 -4.09
C ASP A 170 -3.14 -16.35 -3.55
N SER A 171 -3.07 -16.22 -2.22
CA SER A 171 -2.07 -15.39 -1.56
C SER A 171 -0.66 -15.88 -1.84
N LYS A 172 -0.40 -17.17 -2.09
CA LYS A 172 0.94 -17.66 -2.41
C LYS A 172 1.39 -17.17 -3.78
N THR A 173 0.56 -17.31 -4.81
CA THR A 173 0.83 -16.78 -6.15
C THR A 173 0.92 -15.26 -6.16
N PHE A 174 0.06 -14.58 -5.39
CA PHE A 174 0.10 -13.13 -5.22
C PHE A 174 1.35 -12.66 -4.47
N VAL A 175 1.76 -13.37 -3.42
CA VAL A 175 3.00 -13.11 -2.67
C VAL A 175 4.21 -13.41 -3.53
N GLU A 176 4.22 -14.49 -4.32
CA GLU A 176 5.30 -14.81 -5.25
C GLU A 176 5.42 -13.75 -6.35
N ALA A 177 4.32 -13.36 -6.99
CA ALA A 177 4.29 -12.27 -7.96
C ALA A 177 4.72 -10.93 -7.33
N GLY A 178 4.29 -10.69 -6.10
CA GLY A 178 4.67 -9.52 -5.32
C GLY A 178 6.15 -9.49 -4.93
N LEU A 179 6.71 -10.62 -4.51
CA LEU A 179 8.12 -10.79 -4.19
C LEU A 179 8.98 -10.63 -5.45
N LEU A 180 8.52 -11.13 -6.60
CA LEU A 180 9.17 -10.91 -7.89
C LEU A 180 9.18 -9.41 -8.26
N GLN A 181 8.05 -8.72 -8.13
CA GLN A 181 7.98 -7.28 -8.36
C GLN A 181 8.89 -6.50 -7.41
N TYR A 182 8.95 -6.91 -6.14
CA TYR A 182 9.84 -6.33 -5.15
C TYR A 182 11.32 -6.55 -5.51
N GLN A 183 11.68 -7.77 -5.91
CA GLN A 183 13.03 -8.10 -6.37
C GLN A 183 13.42 -7.25 -7.59
N ILE A 184 12.53 -7.14 -8.60
CA ILE A 184 12.75 -6.27 -9.76
C ILE A 184 12.94 -4.81 -9.34
N ALA A 185 12.15 -4.31 -8.39
CA ALA A 185 12.27 -2.94 -7.90
C ALA A 185 13.62 -2.70 -7.20
N VAL A 186 14.09 -3.67 -6.40
CA VAL A 186 15.41 -3.63 -5.74
C VAL A 186 16.54 -3.71 -6.76
N ASP A 187 16.44 -4.58 -7.77
CA ASP A 187 17.47 -4.74 -8.79
C ASP A 187 17.58 -3.52 -9.69
N LEU A 188 16.45 -2.90 -10.07
CA LEU A 188 16.43 -1.62 -10.78
C LEU A 188 17.08 -0.51 -9.94
N TYR A 189 16.84 -0.49 -8.63
CA TYR A 189 17.49 0.45 -7.72
C TYR A 189 19.02 0.25 -7.69
N LYS A 190 19.48 -1.00 -7.53
CA LYS A 190 20.92 -1.34 -7.54
C LYS A 190 21.58 -0.94 -8.87
N HIS A 191 20.93 -1.25 -9.98
CA HIS A 191 21.43 -0.92 -11.31
C HIS A 191 21.61 0.59 -11.49
N GLU A 192 20.61 1.40 -11.13
CA GLU A 192 20.71 2.85 -11.27
C GLU A 192 21.73 3.47 -10.30
N ASP A 193 21.91 2.91 -9.09
CA ASP A 193 22.97 3.34 -8.16
C ASP A 193 24.37 3.05 -8.73
N GLN A 194 24.60 1.83 -9.23
CA GLN A 194 25.86 1.46 -9.91
C GLN A 194 26.14 2.35 -11.13
N LEU A 195 25.11 2.66 -11.91
CA LEU A 195 25.23 3.49 -13.09
C LEU A 195 25.53 4.96 -12.71
N THR A 196 24.97 5.44 -11.60
CA THR A 196 25.30 6.77 -11.03
C THR A 196 26.77 6.84 -10.59
N TRP A 197 27.27 5.83 -9.90
CA TRP A 197 28.68 5.74 -9.51
C TRP A 197 29.63 5.61 -10.71
N THR A 198 29.23 4.86 -11.72
CA THR A 198 30.00 4.70 -12.96
C THR A 198 30.13 6.05 -13.68
N LYS A 199 29.03 6.80 -13.83
CA LYS A 199 29.04 8.17 -14.39
C LYS A 199 29.93 9.10 -13.57
N PHE A 200 29.83 9.05 -12.24
CA PHE A 200 30.67 9.85 -11.35
C PHE A 200 32.16 9.54 -11.55
N ASN A 201 32.55 8.26 -11.59
CA ASN A 201 33.93 7.86 -11.83
C ASN A 201 34.45 8.34 -13.18
N PHE A 202 33.65 8.21 -14.25
CA PHE A 202 34.01 8.77 -15.55
C PHE A 202 34.19 10.29 -15.51
N SER A 203 33.35 11.02 -14.76
CA SER A 203 33.52 12.46 -14.58
C SER A 203 34.85 12.80 -13.93
N VAL A 204 35.21 12.12 -12.83
CA VAL A 204 36.48 12.35 -12.12
C VAL A 204 37.68 12.02 -13.00
N ILE A 205 37.67 10.88 -13.69
CA ILE A 205 38.76 10.44 -14.57
C ILE A 205 38.93 11.42 -15.73
N THR A 206 37.85 11.80 -16.41
CA THR A 206 37.90 12.74 -17.55
C THR A 206 38.42 14.11 -17.11
N ASN A 207 37.93 14.65 -16.00
CA ASN A 207 38.44 15.93 -15.47
C ASN A 207 39.93 15.84 -15.09
N GLY A 208 40.34 14.76 -14.41
CA GLY A 208 41.73 14.53 -14.04
C GLY A 208 42.66 14.40 -15.25
N ALA A 209 42.24 13.67 -16.28
CA ALA A 209 43.00 13.51 -17.52
C ALA A 209 43.21 14.83 -18.25
N ILE A 210 42.16 15.64 -18.39
CA ILE A 210 42.25 16.94 -19.07
C ILE A 210 43.14 17.90 -18.26
N LEU A 211 43.02 17.89 -16.93
CA LEU A 211 43.87 18.69 -16.06
C LEU A 211 45.36 18.28 -16.18
N ALA A 212 45.63 16.98 -16.24
CA ALA A 212 46.99 16.45 -16.43
C ALA A 212 47.58 16.80 -17.81
N MET A 213 46.75 16.97 -18.85
CA MET A 213 47.21 17.46 -20.15
C MET A 213 47.50 18.96 -20.12
N VAL A 214 46.66 19.74 -19.44
CA VAL A 214 46.71 21.20 -19.44
C VAL A 214 47.84 21.75 -18.56
N VAL A 215 48.08 21.19 -17.38
CA VAL A 215 49.09 21.73 -16.44
C VAL A 215 50.51 21.78 -17.05
N PRO A 216 51.05 20.71 -17.69
CA PRO A 216 52.35 20.78 -18.36
C PRO A 216 52.32 21.72 -19.57
N ALA A 217 51.21 21.70 -20.32
CA ALA A 217 51.01 22.58 -21.47
C ALA A 217 51.12 24.06 -21.08
N MET A 218 50.54 24.49 -19.96
CA MET A 218 50.63 25.88 -19.46
C MET A 218 52.06 26.37 -19.17
N THR A 219 53.03 25.45 -19.00
CA THR A 219 54.45 25.80 -18.81
C THR A 219 55.24 25.95 -20.13
N SER A 220 54.58 25.67 -21.26
CA SER A 220 55.11 25.82 -22.62
C SER A 220 54.27 26.85 -23.41
N ASP A 221 54.72 27.28 -24.60
CA ASP A 221 53.95 28.17 -25.50
C ASP A 221 52.67 27.49 -26.02
N PHE A 222 51.68 27.33 -25.14
CA PHE A 222 50.44 26.62 -25.42
C PHE A 222 49.47 27.49 -26.19
N ASN A 223 48.77 26.88 -27.13
CA ASN A 223 47.76 27.56 -27.92
C ASN A 223 46.56 27.97 -27.03
N LYS A 224 46.45 29.26 -26.73
CA LYS A 224 45.36 29.85 -25.92
C LYS A 224 43.96 29.48 -26.43
N THR A 225 43.78 29.36 -27.75
CA THR A 225 42.50 28.98 -28.35
C THR A 225 42.13 27.53 -28.03
N LEU A 226 43.11 26.62 -28.07
CA LEU A 226 42.91 25.22 -27.70
C LEU A 226 42.58 25.08 -26.21
N PHE A 227 43.27 25.86 -25.36
CA PHE A 227 42.98 25.92 -23.93
C PHE A 227 41.54 26.37 -23.66
N LEU A 228 41.13 27.50 -24.25
CA LEU A 228 39.79 28.07 -24.06
C LEU A 228 38.70 27.07 -24.49
N PHE A 229 38.92 26.41 -25.63
CA PHE A 229 38.02 25.36 -26.11
C PHE A 229 37.91 24.20 -25.12
N LEU A 230 39.04 23.66 -24.63
CA LEU A 230 39.04 22.57 -23.66
C LEU A 230 38.34 22.96 -22.35
N ALA A 231 38.60 24.16 -21.83
CA ALA A 231 37.97 24.64 -20.60
C ALA A 231 36.44 24.73 -20.74
N ILE A 232 35.95 25.27 -21.86
CA ILE A 232 34.51 25.33 -22.17
C ILE A 232 33.90 23.93 -22.26
N VAL A 233 34.56 23.01 -22.98
CA VAL A 233 34.12 21.61 -23.11
C VAL A 233 34.01 20.93 -21.75
N VAL A 234 35.00 21.13 -20.87
CA VAL A 234 34.98 20.54 -19.52
C VAL A 234 33.83 21.10 -18.69
N ILE A 235 33.58 22.42 -18.75
CA ILE A 235 32.45 23.04 -18.05
C ILE A 235 31.13 22.43 -18.52
N ILE A 236 30.92 22.33 -19.84
CA ILE A 236 29.71 21.72 -20.43
C ILE A 236 29.55 20.26 -19.98
N ILE A 237 30.62 19.47 -20.02
CA ILE A 237 30.61 18.06 -19.58
C ILE A 237 30.18 17.96 -18.11
N ASN A 238 30.74 18.78 -17.23
CA ASN A 238 30.38 18.76 -15.80
C ASN A 238 28.93 19.20 -15.56
N PHE A 239 28.40 20.16 -16.31
CA PHE A 239 26.97 20.50 -16.27
C PHE A 239 26.10 19.31 -16.70
N GLY A 240 26.48 18.61 -17.78
CA GLY A 240 25.83 17.37 -18.22
C GLY A 240 25.85 16.28 -17.14
N TYR A 241 26.97 16.11 -16.43
CA TYR A 241 27.07 15.19 -15.30
C TYR A 241 26.14 15.58 -14.14
N ILE A 242 26.12 16.85 -13.74
CA ILE A 242 25.23 17.34 -12.69
C ILE A 242 23.77 17.03 -13.05
N TYR A 243 23.38 17.30 -14.30
CA TYR A 243 22.02 17.04 -14.78
C TYR A 243 21.68 15.55 -14.78
N THR A 244 22.57 14.70 -15.29
CA THR A 244 22.34 13.25 -15.35
C THR A 244 22.29 12.61 -13.96
N ILE A 245 23.15 13.03 -13.02
CA ILE A 245 23.09 12.61 -11.61
C ILE A 245 21.78 13.08 -10.97
N ARG A 246 21.34 14.31 -11.24
CA ARG A 246 20.06 14.82 -10.73
C ARG A 246 18.88 13.94 -11.19
N MET A 247 18.84 13.62 -12.47
CA MET A 247 17.75 12.81 -13.04
C MET A 247 17.78 11.36 -12.55
N GLY A 248 18.95 10.72 -12.52
CA GLY A 248 19.12 9.37 -11.96
C GLY A 248 18.64 9.29 -10.51
N ARG A 249 18.86 10.36 -9.72
CA ARG A 249 18.39 10.43 -8.33
C ARG A 249 16.89 10.60 -8.19
N ILE A 250 16.25 11.42 -9.03
CA ILE A 250 14.78 11.54 -9.06
C ILE A 250 14.17 10.17 -9.38
N TYR A 251 14.76 9.46 -10.35
CA TYR A 251 14.35 8.11 -10.71
C TYR A 251 14.50 7.14 -9.54
N LEU A 252 15.67 7.11 -8.88
CA LEU A 252 15.95 6.27 -7.70
C LEU A 252 14.97 6.53 -6.55
N GLN A 253 14.67 7.80 -6.25
CA GLN A 253 13.75 8.16 -5.17
C GLN A 253 12.32 7.68 -5.47
N LYS A 254 11.88 7.81 -6.73
CA LYS A 254 10.58 7.29 -7.15
C LYS A 254 10.51 5.78 -6.99
N ARG A 255 11.52 5.04 -7.45
CA ARG A 255 11.58 3.58 -7.31
C ARG A 255 11.68 3.11 -5.87
N LYS A 256 12.46 3.79 -5.03
CA LYS A 256 12.50 3.52 -3.58
C LYS A 256 11.12 3.69 -2.95
N LYS A 257 10.38 4.74 -3.33
CA LYS A 257 9.00 4.96 -2.86
C LYS A 257 8.06 3.84 -3.31
N ASP A 258 8.15 3.41 -4.56
CA ASP A 258 7.34 2.31 -5.10
C ASP A 258 7.64 0.99 -4.34
N ALA A 259 8.91 0.68 -4.09
CA ALA A 259 9.33 -0.49 -3.32
C ALA A 259 8.83 -0.44 -1.87
N CYS A 260 8.92 0.72 -1.20
CA CYS A 260 8.32 0.92 0.13
C CYS A 260 6.81 0.72 0.13
N GLY A 261 6.11 1.17 -0.92
CA GLY A 261 4.67 0.96 -1.08
C GLY A 261 4.30 -0.52 -1.25
N LEU A 262 5.16 -1.32 -1.89
CA LEU A 262 5.01 -2.78 -1.95
C LEU A 262 5.25 -3.42 -0.57
N GLU A 263 6.27 -3.01 0.18
CA GLU A 263 6.51 -3.53 1.54
C GLU A 263 5.33 -3.26 2.48
N GLU A 264 4.70 -2.09 2.41
CA GLU A 264 3.49 -1.79 3.18
C GLU A 264 2.33 -2.73 2.87
N LYS A 265 2.17 -3.12 1.60
CA LYS A 265 1.17 -4.10 1.18
C LYS A 265 1.53 -5.52 1.59
N PHE A 266 2.81 -5.87 1.66
CA PHE A 266 3.23 -7.18 2.20
C PHE A 266 3.16 -7.25 3.71
N GLN A 267 3.26 -6.11 4.40
CA GLN A 267 3.09 -6.05 5.85
C GLN A 267 1.67 -6.46 6.27
N SER A 268 0.65 -6.13 5.47
CA SER A 268 -0.73 -6.59 5.75
C SER A 268 -0.90 -8.11 5.61
N ILE A 269 0.11 -8.81 5.09
CA ILE A 269 0.18 -10.27 4.98
C ILE A 269 1.24 -10.85 5.96
N GLY A 270 1.75 -10.04 6.89
CA GLY A 270 2.65 -10.48 7.96
C GLY A 270 4.15 -10.43 7.64
N MET A 271 4.57 -9.82 6.52
CA MET A 271 5.99 -9.67 6.19
C MET A 271 6.65 -8.48 6.92
N ASN A 272 7.95 -8.59 7.18
CA ASN A 272 8.75 -7.56 7.85
C ASN A 272 9.27 -6.49 6.87
N TYR A 273 9.44 -5.26 7.35
CA TYR A 273 10.11 -4.18 6.60
C TYR A 273 11.61 -4.45 6.45
N ILE A 274 12.13 -4.29 5.23
CA ILE A 274 13.57 -4.39 4.93
C ILE A 274 14.11 -3.02 4.53
N ILE A 275 13.44 -2.30 3.63
CA ILE A 275 13.90 -1.01 3.08
C ILE A 275 13.49 0.17 3.96
N LYS A 276 12.25 0.17 4.46
CA LYS A 276 11.71 1.33 5.21
C LYS A 276 12.34 1.50 6.60
N GLY A 277 13.02 0.47 7.10
CA GLY A 277 13.53 0.41 8.48
C GLY A 277 12.39 0.38 9.50
N SER A 278 12.68 -0.05 10.73
CA SER A 278 11.68 -0.01 11.81
C SER A 278 11.25 1.43 12.08
N THR A 279 9.93 1.70 12.04
CA THR A 279 9.30 3.00 12.31
C THR A 279 9.63 3.59 13.70
N LYS A 280 10.26 2.81 14.58
CA LYS A 280 10.64 3.22 15.93
C LYS A 280 11.84 4.18 15.98
N ASN A 281 12.65 4.31 14.94
CA ASN A 281 13.89 5.12 14.99
C ASN A 281 13.94 6.22 13.92
N LYS A 282 13.26 7.35 14.18
CA LYS A 282 13.22 8.54 13.29
C LYS A 282 14.61 9.03 12.87
N LYS A 283 15.61 8.92 13.73
CA LYS A 283 16.99 9.38 13.45
C LYS A 283 17.68 8.48 12.42
N MET A 284 17.47 7.17 12.50
CA MET A 284 17.96 6.19 11.52
C MET A 284 17.30 6.39 10.16
N ASN A 285 15.99 6.64 10.15
CA ASN A 285 15.24 6.89 8.90
C ASN A 285 15.73 8.16 8.19
N HIS A 286 16.07 9.21 8.93
CA HIS A 286 16.64 10.42 8.33
C HIS A 286 18.00 10.18 7.65
N ILE A 287 18.85 9.35 8.26
CA ILE A 287 20.16 8.97 7.70
C ILE A 287 19.98 8.10 6.44
N LEU A 288 19.01 7.19 6.45
CA LEU A 288 18.65 6.36 5.28
C LEU A 288 18.01 7.14 4.13
N GLU A 289 17.41 8.30 4.42
CA GLU A 289 16.84 9.22 3.42
C GLU A 289 17.87 10.19 2.85
N ASN A 290 18.83 10.63 3.66
CA ASN A 290 19.86 11.60 3.30
C ASN A 290 21.27 11.01 3.47
N SER A 291 21.72 10.20 2.50
CA SER A 291 23.11 9.74 2.50
C SER A 291 24.07 10.90 2.18
N PHE A 292 25.20 10.96 2.90
CA PHE A 292 26.25 11.96 2.66
C PHE A 292 26.78 11.90 1.22
N THR A 293 26.75 10.71 0.60
CA THR A 293 27.10 10.43 -0.79
C THR A 293 26.41 11.38 -1.78
N ARG A 294 25.17 11.80 -1.48
CA ARG A 294 24.43 12.82 -2.25
C ARG A 294 25.26 14.07 -2.50
N TYR A 295 25.91 14.57 -1.45
CA TYR A 295 26.62 15.83 -1.48
C TYR A 295 27.92 15.67 -2.25
N VAL A 296 28.64 14.56 -2.03
CA VAL A 296 29.90 14.27 -2.73
C VAL A 296 29.71 14.22 -4.25
N GLN A 297 28.69 13.50 -4.74
CA GLN A 297 28.42 13.37 -6.16
C GLN A 297 28.03 14.69 -6.85
N PHE A 298 27.52 15.67 -6.10
CA PHE A 298 27.15 16.99 -6.62
C PHE A 298 28.28 18.03 -6.47
N LEU A 299 28.96 18.03 -5.33
CA LEU A 299 29.97 19.02 -4.99
C LEU A 299 31.21 18.88 -5.86
N ILE A 300 31.64 17.66 -6.17
CA ILE A 300 32.86 17.43 -6.95
C ILE A 300 32.76 18.00 -8.38
N PRO A 301 31.71 17.73 -9.17
CA PRO A 301 31.54 18.39 -10.47
C PRO A 301 31.47 19.92 -10.37
N ILE A 302 30.83 20.46 -9.32
CA ILE A 302 30.78 21.91 -9.08
C ILE A 302 32.19 22.47 -8.80
N MET A 303 32.98 21.78 -7.98
CA MET A 303 34.37 22.15 -7.71
C MET A 303 35.21 22.13 -8.99
N PHE A 304 35.02 21.14 -9.87
CA PHE A 304 35.68 21.14 -11.18
C PHE A 304 35.26 22.34 -12.03
N ILE A 305 33.96 22.66 -12.12
CA ILE A 305 33.49 23.85 -12.85
C ILE A 305 34.14 25.13 -12.30
N ILE A 306 34.12 25.33 -10.99
CA ILE A 306 34.73 26.50 -10.34
C ILE A 306 36.23 26.54 -10.62
N GLY A 307 36.92 25.40 -10.48
CA GLY A 307 38.35 25.29 -10.76
C GLY A 307 38.68 25.69 -12.19
N TRP A 308 37.94 25.17 -13.17
CA TRP A 308 38.14 25.53 -14.58
C TRP A 308 37.82 26.99 -14.87
N ILE A 309 36.81 27.58 -14.25
CA ILE A 309 36.52 29.02 -14.36
C ILE A 309 37.71 29.84 -13.82
N VAL A 310 38.25 29.49 -12.66
CA VAL A 310 39.42 30.19 -12.08
C VAL A 310 40.64 30.08 -12.99
N ILE A 311 40.95 28.89 -13.51
CA ILE A 311 42.07 28.72 -14.45
C ILE A 311 41.82 29.53 -15.73
N LEU A 312 40.58 29.57 -16.24
CA LEU A 312 40.22 30.34 -17.43
C LEU A 312 40.46 31.85 -17.21
N PHE A 313 40.11 32.37 -16.03
CA PHE A 313 40.43 33.75 -15.64
C PHE A 313 41.92 34.03 -15.47
N LEU A 314 42.73 33.04 -15.07
CA LEU A 314 44.18 33.20 -14.92
C LEU A 314 44.93 33.19 -16.27
N VAL A 315 44.34 32.59 -17.30
CA VAL A 315 44.97 32.43 -18.63
C VAL A 315 44.57 33.52 -19.62
N LEU A 316 43.39 34.10 -19.45
CA LEU A 316 42.93 35.29 -20.18
C LEU A 316 43.72 36.53 -19.76
#